data_AF-A0A4P9YFH2-F1
#
_entry.id   AF-A0A4P9YFH2-F1
#
_cell.length_a   1.000
_cell.length_b   1.000
_cell.length_c   1.000
_cell.angle_alpha   90.00
_cell.angle_beta   90.00
_cell.angle_gamma   90.00
#
_symmetry.space_group_name_H-M   'P 1'
#
loop_
_entity.id
_entity.type
_entity.pdbx_description
1 polymer ?
#
loop_
_entity_poly.entity_id
_entity_poly.type
_entity_poly.pdbx_seq_one_letter_code
_entity_poly.pdbx_strand_id
1 'polypeptide(L)'
;MVAIIQKYSNFVSFPIYLNGERVNQVEPLWIKEKSEITGDELREFYRKLSGDYRDPLAELVYKIDSPLNVRSILYVPNSSPFEQLYSKEGEIELYSRRVLIKSKCDGLLPAWMRFVRGVVDCEDVQLNISRELLQNNGVMLRMKEILTRRILKWFSDLASSERVKYEGIFESFNHYFKEGICTDEVNREKIKEILLFKSTKSESYTTLEEYKSRMSAEQKAIYFMVVPDKTVALESPYMEPFNKLGYEVECVKFVY
;
A
#
# COMPACT_ATOMS: atom_id res chain seq x y z
N MET A 1 -29.46 -3.84 -16.57
CA MET A 1 -29.96 -4.00 -15.18
C MET A 1 -29.05 -4.86 -14.32
N VAL A 2 -28.67 -6.09 -14.74
CA VAL A 2 -27.74 -6.96 -13.99
C VAL A 2 -26.45 -6.26 -13.55
N ALA A 3 -25.76 -5.57 -14.48
CA ALA A 3 -24.51 -4.87 -14.18
C ALA A 3 -24.66 -3.75 -13.11
N ILE A 4 -25.84 -3.13 -12.99
CA ILE A 4 -26.10 -2.12 -11.95
C ILE A 4 -26.24 -2.80 -10.59
N ILE A 5 -26.97 -3.91 -10.53
CA ILE A 5 -27.13 -4.71 -9.30
C ILE A 5 -25.78 -5.26 -8.86
N GLN A 6 -24.97 -5.79 -9.78
CA GLN A 6 -23.62 -6.28 -9.50
C GLN A 6 -22.64 -5.17 -9.09
N LYS A 7 -22.91 -3.92 -9.44
CA LYS A 7 -22.05 -2.81 -9.02
C LYS A 7 -22.43 -2.28 -7.65
N TYR A 8 -23.71 -2.03 -7.41
CA TYR A 8 -24.17 -1.30 -6.22
C TYR A 8 -24.77 -2.18 -5.12
N SER A 9 -25.20 -3.39 -5.46
CA SER A 9 -25.97 -4.25 -4.56
C SER A 9 -25.47 -5.69 -4.52
N ASN A 10 -24.27 -5.95 -5.06
CA ASN A 10 -23.75 -7.31 -5.18
C ASN A 10 -23.51 -7.99 -3.85
N PHE A 11 -23.37 -7.24 -2.77
CA PHE A 11 -22.99 -7.74 -1.45
C PHE A 11 -24.02 -7.43 -0.36
N VAL A 12 -25.20 -6.99 -0.76
CA VAL A 12 -26.32 -6.73 0.15
C VAL A 12 -26.80 -8.05 0.77
N SER A 13 -27.15 -8.02 2.06
CA SER A 13 -27.41 -9.22 2.88
C SER A 13 -28.68 -10.00 2.51
N PHE A 14 -29.53 -9.49 1.62
CA PHE A 14 -30.72 -10.20 1.13
C PHE A 14 -30.55 -10.61 -0.34
N PRO A 15 -31.12 -11.76 -0.76
CA PRO A 15 -31.01 -12.22 -2.15
C PRO A 15 -31.79 -11.30 -3.10
N ILE A 16 -31.15 -10.93 -4.20
CA ILE A 16 -31.74 -10.13 -5.28
C ILE A 16 -31.94 -11.05 -6.48
N TYR A 17 -33.18 -11.11 -6.97
CA TYR A 17 -33.55 -11.89 -8.13
C TYR A 17 -33.86 -10.97 -9.31
N LEU A 18 -33.34 -11.31 -10.48
CA LEU A 18 -33.74 -10.70 -11.75
C LEU A 18 -34.19 -11.83 -12.68
N ASN A 19 -35.42 -11.75 -13.19
CA ASN A 19 -36.01 -12.78 -14.05
C ASN A 19 -36.00 -14.20 -13.44
N GLY A 20 -36.14 -14.31 -12.12
CA GLY A 20 -36.13 -15.59 -11.41
C GLY A 20 -34.73 -16.13 -11.09
N GLU A 21 -33.67 -15.53 -11.63
CA GLU A 21 -32.29 -15.90 -11.30
C GLU A 21 -31.72 -14.98 -10.22
N ARG A 22 -31.00 -15.56 -9.25
CA ARG A 22 -30.30 -14.78 -8.22
C ARG A 22 -29.07 -14.12 -8.83
N VAL A 23 -28.96 -12.81 -8.65
CA VAL A 23 -27.92 -11.99 -9.31
C VAL A 23 -26.84 -11.45 -8.38
N ASN A 24 -27.03 -11.46 -7.05
CA ASN A 24 -26.05 -10.96 -6.08
C ASN A 24 -25.38 -12.06 -5.24
N GLN A 25 -24.18 -11.78 -4.75
CA GLN A 25 -23.46 -12.58 -3.76
C GLN A 25 -23.91 -12.19 -2.34
N VAL A 26 -24.25 -13.16 -1.50
CA VAL A 26 -24.81 -12.83 -0.17
C VAL A 26 -23.75 -12.49 0.87
N GLU A 27 -22.54 -13.04 0.74
CA GLU A 27 -21.50 -12.82 1.73
C GLU A 27 -20.24 -12.23 1.09
N PRO A 28 -20.00 -10.92 1.27
CA PRO A 28 -18.75 -10.29 0.85
C PRO A 28 -17.53 -10.91 1.55
N LEU A 29 -16.45 -11.11 0.79
CA LEU A 29 -15.24 -11.81 1.27
C LEU A 29 -14.62 -11.14 2.51
N TRP A 30 -14.66 -9.80 2.60
CA TRP A 30 -14.11 -9.04 3.71
C TRP A 30 -14.89 -9.18 5.04
N ILE A 31 -16.03 -9.86 5.04
CA ILE A 31 -16.80 -10.16 6.26
C ILE A 31 -16.34 -11.46 6.93
N LYS A 32 -15.78 -12.40 6.16
CA LYS A 32 -15.28 -13.69 6.66
C LYS A 32 -14.11 -13.51 7.62
N GLU A 33 -13.90 -14.48 8.50
CA GLU A 33 -12.71 -14.49 9.34
C GLU A 33 -11.47 -14.83 8.49
N LYS A 34 -10.32 -14.26 8.86
CA LYS A 34 -9.08 -14.43 8.07
C LYS A 34 -8.71 -15.90 7.86
N SER A 35 -8.97 -16.77 8.83
CA SER A 35 -8.71 -18.21 8.76
C SER A 35 -9.61 -18.96 7.78
N GLU A 36 -10.73 -18.38 7.39
CA GLU A 36 -11.74 -18.97 6.49
C GLU A 36 -11.54 -18.53 5.04
N ILE A 37 -10.65 -17.56 4.80
CA ILE A 37 -10.38 -17.01 3.48
C ILE A 37 -9.17 -17.73 2.89
N THR A 38 -9.36 -18.37 1.74
CA THR A 38 -8.28 -19.01 1.00
C THR A 38 -7.50 -18.00 0.15
N GLY A 39 -6.25 -18.35 -0.19
CA GLY A 39 -5.45 -17.54 -1.10
C GLY A 39 -6.06 -17.42 -2.51
N ASP A 40 -6.75 -18.46 -2.98
CA ASP A 40 -7.43 -18.45 -4.28
C ASP A 40 -8.64 -17.50 -4.28
N GLU A 41 -9.44 -17.49 -3.21
CA GLU A 41 -10.51 -16.51 -3.05
C GLU A 41 -9.98 -15.07 -3.06
N LEU A 42 -8.84 -14.80 -2.40
CA LEU A 42 -8.21 -13.48 -2.40
C LEU A 42 -7.72 -13.09 -3.80
N ARG A 43 -7.14 -14.02 -4.57
CA ARG A 43 -6.69 -13.75 -5.94
C ARG A 43 -7.87 -13.52 -6.89
N GLU A 44 -8.91 -14.34 -6.82
CA GLU A 44 -10.13 -14.14 -7.61
C GLU A 44 -10.82 -12.82 -7.28
N PHE A 45 -10.89 -12.46 -5.99
CA PHE A 45 -11.47 -11.19 -5.56
C PHE A 45 -10.67 -10.01 -6.10
N TYR A 46 -9.34 -10.05 -6.03
CA TYR A 46 -8.48 -9.03 -6.63
C TYR A 46 -8.71 -8.88 -8.14
N ARG A 47 -8.78 -9.98 -8.90
CA ARG A 47 -8.99 -9.92 -10.35
C ARG A 47 -10.35 -9.31 -10.71
N LYS A 48 -11.41 -9.67 -9.97
CA LYS A 48 -12.76 -9.09 -10.13
C LYS A 48 -12.77 -7.59 -9.81
N LEU A 49 -12.09 -7.18 -8.74
CA LEU A 49 -12.03 -5.78 -8.29
C LEU A 49 -11.20 -4.91 -9.25
N SER A 50 -10.01 -5.39 -9.63
CA SER A 50 -9.02 -4.59 -10.36
C SER A 50 -9.19 -4.62 -11.88
N GLY A 51 -9.85 -5.66 -12.42
CA GLY A 51 -9.87 -5.96 -13.85
C GLY A 51 -8.52 -6.47 -14.39
N ASP A 52 -7.50 -6.65 -13.54
CA ASP A 52 -6.21 -7.22 -13.92
C ASP A 52 -6.27 -8.75 -13.83
N TYR A 53 -5.67 -9.43 -14.81
CA TYR A 53 -5.58 -10.89 -14.85
C TYR A 53 -4.40 -11.42 -14.04
N ARG A 54 -3.40 -10.58 -13.74
CA ARG A 54 -2.24 -10.94 -12.95
C ARG A 54 -2.58 -10.96 -11.47
N ASP A 55 -1.84 -11.75 -10.71
CA ASP A 55 -2.02 -11.80 -9.26
C ASP A 55 -1.36 -10.58 -8.58
N PRO A 56 -1.92 -10.13 -7.44
CA PRO A 56 -1.32 -9.04 -6.67
C PRO A 56 0.04 -9.47 -6.12
N LEU A 57 0.94 -8.52 -5.87
CA LEU A 57 2.23 -8.81 -5.24
C LEU A 57 2.08 -9.19 -3.77
N ALA A 58 1.08 -8.61 -3.10
CA ALA A 58 0.74 -8.91 -1.73
C ALA A 58 -0.70 -8.48 -1.41
N GLU A 59 -1.26 -9.13 -0.40
CA GLU A 59 -2.60 -8.91 0.12
C GLU A 59 -2.61 -8.74 1.64
N LEU A 60 -3.55 -7.92 2.13
CA LEU A 60 -3.75 -7.60 3.53
C LEU A 60 -5.24 -7.70 3.87
N VAL A 61 -5.60 -8.75 4.60
CA VAL A 61 -6.89 -8.83 5.29
C VAL A 61 -6.74 -8.16 6.66
N TYR A 62 -7.59 -7.19 6.94
CA TYR A 62 -7.56 -6.42 8.19
C TYR A 62 -8.97 -6.19 8.72
N LYS A 63 -9.12 -6.39 10.03
CA LYS A 63 -10.36 -6.19 10.78
C LYS A 63 -10.01 -5.55 12.12
N ILE A 64 -10.79 -4.56 12.50
CA ILE A 64 -10.69 -3.88 13.80
C ILE A 64 -12.07 -3.36 14.18
N ASP A 65 -12.44 -3.48 15.46
CA ASP A 65 -13.75 -3.03 15.95
C ASP A 65 -13.68 -1.69 16.71
N SER A 66 -12.48 -1.24 17.08
CA SER A 66 -12.25 0.01 17.83
C SER A 66 -10.92 0.68 17.43
N PRO A 67 -10.87 2.00 17.24
CA PRO A 67 -11.90 3.00 17.56
C PRO A 67 -12.97 3.18 16.48
N LEU A 68 -12.88 2.46 15.37
CA LEU A 68 -13.89 2.36 14.31
C LEU A 68 -14.08 0.89 13.96
N ASN A 69 -15.29 0.50 13.55
CA ASN A 69 -15.51 -0.81 12.95
C ASN A 69 -15.08 -0.77 11.49
N VAL A 70 -13.91 -1.36 11.20
CA VAL A 70 -13.32 -1.40 9.87
C VAL A 70 -13.00 -2.84 9.49
N ARG A 71 -13.46 -3.23 8.31
CA ARG A 71 -13.09 -4.48 7.64
C ARG A 71 -12.55 -4.14 6.27
N SER A 72 -11.41 -4.69 5.91
CA SER A 72 -10.79 -4.39 4.63
C SER A 72 -10.01 -5.56 4.06
N ILE A 73 -10.00 -5.64 2.74
CA ILE A 73 -9.02 -6.43 1.99
C ILE A 73 -8.30 -5.46 1.06
N LEU A 74 -7.00 -5.31 1.29
CA LEU A 74 -6.13 -4.39 0.57
C LEU A 74 -5.06 -5.16 -0.20
N TYR A 75 -4.61 -4.61 -1.32
CA TYR A 75 -3.69 -5.24 -2.24
C TYR A 75 -2.62 -4.27 -2.72
N VAL A 76 -1.42 -4.80 -2.94
CA VAL A 76 -0.43 -4.20 -3.83
C VAL A 76 -0.60 -4.81 -5.23
N PRO A 77 -0.94 -4.02 -6.25
CA PRO A 77 -1.11 -4.55 -7.60
C PRO A 77 0.21 -5.07 -8.18
N ASN A 78 0.14 -5.93 -9.21
CA ASN A 78 1.33 -6.47 -9.87
C ASN A 78 2.24 -5.39 -10.48
N SER A 79 1.65 -4.29 -10.95
CA SER A 79 2.35 -3.15 -11.51
C SER A 79 1.59 -1.87 -11.25
N SER A 80 2.29 -0.74 -11.15
CA SER A 80 1.67 0.58 -11.22
C SER A 80 1.57 1.04 -12.67
N PRO A 81 0.37 1.27 -13.23
CA PRO A 81 0.24 2.00 -14.49
C PRO A 81 0.88 3.39 -14.37
N PHE A 82 1.50 3.87 -15.44
CA PHE A 82 2.15 5.18 -15.45
C PHE A 82 1.14 6.32 -15.21
N GLU A 83 -0.10 6.18 -15.68
CA GLU A 83 -1.14 7.20 -15.44
C GLU A 83 -1.49 7.35 -13.94
N GLN A 84 -1.35 6.28 -13.16
CA GLN A 84 -1.63 6.30 -11.72
C GLN A 84 -0.62 7.14 -10.94
N LEU A 85 0.57 7.38 -11.50
CA LEU A 85 1.59 8.26 -10.92
C LEU A 85 1.07 9.69 -10.73
N TYR A 86 0.21 10.17 -11.62
CA TYR A 86 -0.32 11.54 -11.60
C TYR A 86 -1.77 11.63 -11.13
N SER A 87 -2.40 10.49 -10.87
CA SER A 87 -3.78 10.44 -10.39
C SER A 87 -3.89 11.00 -8.96
N LYS A 88 -4.97 11.73 -8.70
CA LYS A 88 -5.38 12.12 -7.33
C LYS A 88 -6.42 11.18 -6.75
N GLU A 89 -6.96 10.27 -7.57
CA GLU A 89 -7.98 9.31 -7.15
C GLU A 89 -7.33 8.08 -6.51
N GLY A 90 -7.97 7.56 -5.45
CA GLY A 90 -7.64 6.25 -4.90
C GLY A 90 -8.32 5.12 -5.66
N GLU A 91 -7.80 3.91 -5.51
CA GLU A 91 -8.35 2.69 -6.12
C GLU A 91 -9.04 1.77 -5.09
N ILE A 92 -9.52 2.37 -3.99
CA ILE A 92 -10.22 1.65 -2.93
C ILE A 92 -11.72 1.94 -3.01
N GLU A 93 -12.52 0.87 -3.01
CA GLU A 93 -13.97 0.96 -2.85
C GLU A 93 -14.34 1.12 -1.37
N LEU A 94 -15.07 2.18 -1.05
CA LEU A 94 -15.64 2.41 0.27
C LEU A 94 -17.05 1.83 0.36
N TYR A 95 -17.26 0.99 1.34
CA TYR A 95 -18.54 0.40 1.73
C TYR A 95 -18.93 0.88 3.13
N SER A 96 -20.23 0.87 3.39
CA SER A 96 -20.79 0.92 4.74
C SER A 96 -21.89 -0.11 4.83
N ARG A 97 -21.78 -1.00 5.83
CA ARG A 97 -22.75 -2.09 6.03
C ARG A 97 -22.97 -2.87 4.73
N ARG A 98 -21.89 -3.17 4.01
CA ARG A 98 -21.87 -3.91 2.74
C ARG A 98 -22.56 -3.20 1.56
N VAL A 99 -22.95 -1.93 1.72
CA VAL A 99 -23.49 -1.09 0.64
C VAL A 99 -22.37 -0.22 0.09
N LEU A 100 -22.20 -0.22 -1.23
CA LEU A 100 -21.19 0.60 -1.90
C LEU A 100 -21.52 2.08 -1.71
N ILE A 101 -20.61 2.82 -1.08
CA ILE A 101 -20.70 4.27 -0.90
C ILE A 101 -19.96 4.98 -2.04
N LYS A 102 -18.72 4.55 -2.32
CA LYS A 102 -17.88 5.18 -3.36
C LYS A 102 -16.87 4.19 -3.93
N SER A 103 -16.86 4.00 -5.26
CA SER A 103 -15.98 3.02 -5.93
C SER A 103 -14.50 3.43 -6.00
N LYS A 104 -14.22 4.73 -6.09
CA LYS A 104 -12.85 5.27 -6.07
C LYS A 104 -12.77 6.31 -4.99
N CYS A 105 -12.58 5.86 -3.76
CA CYS A 105 -12.61 6.74 -2.61
C CYS A 105 -11.25 7.40 -2.40
N ASP A 106 -11.18 8.69 -2.73
CA ASP A 106 -10.14 9.60 -2.28
C ASP A 106 -10.21 9.80 -0.77
N GLY A 107 -9.07 10.19 -0.17
CA GLY A 107 -9.00 10.54 1.25
C GLY A 107 -8.95 9.37 2.23
N LEU A 108 -9.20 8.12 1.81
CA LEU A 108 -9.01 6.94 2.67
C LEU A 108 -7.55 6.63 2.97
N LEU A 109 -6.64 7.09 2.10
CA LEU A 109 -5.20 6.94 2.27
C LEU A 109 -4.49 8.27 1.93
N PRO A 110 -3.26 8.47 2.42
CA PRO A 110 -2.39 9.54 1.93
C PRO A 110 -2.20 9.42 0.42
N ALA A 111 -2.03 10.56 -0.25
CA ALA A 111 -1.89 10.59 -1.72
C ALA A 111 -0.76 9.68 -2.21
N TRP A 112 0.34 9.59 -1.47
CA TRP A 112 1.48 8.74 -1.79
C TRP A 112 1.15 7.23 -1.74
N MET A 113 0.10 6.80 -1.04
CA MET A 113 -0.36 5.40 -1.00
C MET A 113 -1.43 5.07 -2.05
N ARG A 114 -1.69 5.96 -3.02
CA ARG A 114 -2.75 5.81 -4.05
C ARG A 114 -2.67 4.53 -4.90
N PHE A 115 -1.53 3.85 -4.89
CA PHE A 115 -1.33 2.58 -5.59
C PHE A 115 -2.05 1.40 -4.95
N VAL A 116 -2.39 1.50 -3.65
CA VAL A 116 -3.09 0.45 -2.92
C VAL A 116 -4.51 0.32 -3.48
N ARG A 117 -4.90 -0.92 -3.79
CA ARG A 117 -6.24 -1.28 -4.27
C ARG A 117 -6.97 -2.07 -3.21
N GLY A 118 -8.29 -2.08 -3.23
CA GLY A 118 -9.02 -2.93 -2.31
C GLY A 118 -10.42 -2.45 -1.99
N VAL A 119 -10.94 -2.99 -0.90
CA VAL A 119 -12.22 -2.61 -0.33
C VAL A 119 -12.04 -2.28 1.14
N VAL A 120 -12.78 -1.27 1.60
CA VAL A 120 -12.89 -0.89 3.01
C VAL A 120 -14.37 -0.75 3.32
N ASP A 121 -14.85 -1.55 4.27
CA ASP A 121 -16.21 -1.47 4.82
C ASP A 121 -16.12 -0.90 6.24
N CYS A 122 -16.78 0.23 6.47
CA CYS A 122 -16.80 0.89 7.77
C CYS A 122 -18.24 1.18 8.19
N GLU A 123 -18.69 0.52 9.27
CA GLU A 123 -20.07 0.64 9.75
C GLU A 123 -20.38 2.01 10.38
N ASP A 124 -19.35 2.75 10.78
CA ASP A 124 -19.44 4.11 11.31
C ASP A 124 -19.70 5.17 10.22
N VAL A 125 -19.54 4.82 8.95
CA VAL A 125 -19.89 5.71 7.83
C VAL A 125 -21.41 5.67 7.60
N GLN A 126 -22.06 6.83 7.60
CA GLN A 126 -23.51 6.92 7.38
C GLN A 126 -23.86 6.62 5.91
N LEU A 127 -24.88 5.79 5.67
CA LEU A 127 -25.32 5.38 4.32
C LEU A 127 -25.81 6.55 3.45
N ASN A 128 -26.39 7.59 4.07
CA ASN A 128 -26.99 8.74 3.41
C ASN A 128 -26.01 9.93 3.26
N ILE A 129 -24.72 9.71 3.50
CA ILE A 129 -23.72 10.78 3.41
C ILE A 129 -23.53 11.23 1.96
N SER A 130 -23.51 12.55 1.73
CA SER A 130 -23.21 13.10 0.40
C SER A 130 -21.71 12.96 0.08
N ARG A 131 -21.37 13.02 -1.22
CA ARG A 131 -19.97 13.00 -1.67
C ARG A 131 -19.12 14.14 -1.10
N GLU A 132 -19.73 15.30 -0.90
CA GLU A 132 -19.10 16.48 -0.31
C GLU A 132 -18.84 16.29 1.19
N LEU A 133 -19.84 15.79 1.92
CA LEU A 133 -19.74 15.55 3.36
C LEU A 133 -18.73 14.44 3.70
N LEU A 134 -18.51 13.48 2.80
CA LEU A 134 -17.47 12.46 2.96
C LEU A 134 -16.07 13.06 3.10
N GLN A 135 -15.73 14.10 2.33
CA GLN A 135 -14.38 14.65 2.31
C GLN A 135 -14.00 15.36 3.63
N ASN A 136 -14.99 15.90 4.35
CA ASN A 136 -14.80 16.61 5.62
C ASN A 136 -15.33 15.82 6.84
N ASN A 137 -15.35 14.49 6.74
CA ASN A 137 -15.86 13.62 7.82
C ASN A 137 -14.74 13.18 8.78
N GLY A 138 -14.94 13.38 10.09
CA GLY A 138 -14.00 12.91 11.13
C GLY A 138 -13.78 11.40 11.13
N VAL A 139 -14.78 10.60 10.74
CA VAL A 139 -14.65 9.14 10.55
C VAL A 139 -13.66 8.83 9.43
N MET A 140 -13.73 9.57 8.31
CA MET A 140 -12.81 9.39 7.18
C MET A 140 -11.38 9.75 7.55
N LEU A 141 -11.17 10.84 8.29
CA LEU A 141 -9.85 11.23 8.79
C LEU A 141 -9.25 10.16 9.72
N ARG A 142 -10.05 9.67 10.67
CA ARG A 142 -9.60 8.64 11.62
C ARG A 142 -9.34 7.30 10.90
N MET A 143 -10.17 6.94 9.94
CA MET A 143 -9.98 5.76 9.10
C MET A 143 -8.69 5.86 8.28
N LYS A 144 -8.41 7.03 7.68
CA LYS A 144 -7.14 7.29 6.98
C LYS A 144 -5.95 7.02 7.89
N GLU A 145 -5.95 7.53 9.11
CA GLU A 145 -4.85 7.30 10.05
C GLU A 145 -4.69 5.82 10.46
N ILE A 146 -5.80 5.10 10.66
CA ILE A 146 -5.79 3.68 11.02
C ILE A 146 -5.21 2.85 9.88
N LEU A 147 -5.73 3.05 8.66
CA LEU A 147 -5.31 2.31 7.48
C LEU A 147 -3.85 2.61 7.12
N THR A 148 -3.44 3.89 7.16
CA THR A 148 -2.03 4.29 6.91
C THR A 148 -1.08 3.58 7.86
N ARG A 149 -1.37 3.62 9.17
CA ARG A 149 -0.54 2.96 10.18
C ARG A 149 -0.51 1.45 10.00
N ARG A 150 -1.65 0.85 9.62
CA ARG A 150 -1.74 -0.58 9.40
C ARG A 150 -0.96 -1.03 8.16
N ILE A 151 -1.01 -0.27 7.06
CA ILE A 151 -0.26 -0.55 5.83
C ILE A 151 1.25 -0.38 6.06
N LEU A 152 1.68 0.66 6.76
CA LEU A 152 3.10 0.83 7.13
C LEU A 152 3.60 -0.36 7.95
N LYS A 153 2.82 -0.80 8.94
CA LYS A 153 3.15 -2.00 9.71
C LYS A 153 3.20 -3.24 8.81
N TRP A 154 2.26 -3.41 7.90
CA TRP A 154 2.25 -4.52 6.97
C TRP A 154 3.49 -4.56 6.08
N PHE A 155 3.94 -3.42 5.55
CA PHE A 155 5.19 -3.34 4.79
C PHE A 155 6.43 -3.62 5.63
N SER A 156 6.48 -3.13 6.87
CA SER A 156 7.55 -3.47 7.81
C SER A 156 7.58 -4.97 8.11
N ASP A 157 6.42 -5.58 8.35
CA ASP A 157 6.29 -7.02 8.58
C ASP A 157 6.80 -7.80 7.34
N LEU A 158 6.36 -7.42 6.12
CA LEU A 158 6.84 -8.01 4.85
C LEU A 158 8.35 -7.86 4.65
N ALA A 159 8.92 -6.70 4.97
CA ALA A 159 10.35 -6.45 4.87
C ALA A 159 11.17 -7.40 5.77
N SER A 160 10.60 -7.79 6.92
CA SER A 160 11.23 -8.68 7.89
C SER A 160 11.00 -10.18 7.62
N SER A 161 9.81 -10.58 7.17
CA SER A 161 9.43 -11.99 7.02
C SER A 161 9.50 -12.51 5.59
N GLU A 162 9.37 -11.63 4.61
CA GLU A 162 9.26 -11.98 3.18
C GLU A 162 10.12 -11.02 2.32
N ARG A 163 11.39 -10.84 2.69
CA ARG A 163 12.31 -9.83 2.13
C ARG A 163 12.31 -9.75 0.60
N VAL A 164 12.42 -10.89 -0.10
CA VAL A 164 12.45 -10.92 -1.58
C VAL A 164 11.15 -10.36 -2.19
N LYS A 165 9.99 -10.70 -1.59
CA LYS A 165 8.69 -10.17 -2.01
C LYS A 165 8.64 -8.66 -1.77
N TYR A 166 9.11 -8.21 -0.60
CA TYR A 166 9.13 -6.80 -0.26
C TYR A 166 10.05 -5.99 -1.18
N GLU A 167 11.22 -6.52 -1.55
CA GLU A 167 12.14 -5.89 -2.51
C GLU A 167 11.47 -5.71 -3.87
N GLY A 168 10.72 -6.70 -4.37
CA GLY A 168 9.97 -6.58 -5.63
C GLY A 168 8.85 -5.52 -5.58
N ILE A 169 8.15 -5.41 -4.44
CA ILE A 169 7.18 -4.33 -4.20
C ILE A 169 7.92 -2.99 -4.19
N PHE A 170 8.98 -2.87 -3.41
CA PHE A 170 9.71 -1.61 -3.29
C PHE A 170 10.25 -1.18 -4.65
N GLU A 171 10.88 -2.06 -5.42
CA GLU A 171 11.41 -1.74 -6.74
C GLU A 171 10.32 -1.17 -7.67
N SER A 172 9.16 -1.81 -7.71
CA SER A 172 8.03 -1.41 -8.57
C SER A 172 7.31 -0.14 -8.11
N PHE A 173 7.36 0.17 -6.81
CA PHE A 173 6.56 1.24 -6.20
C PHE A 173 7.41 2.29 -5.43
N ASN A 174 8.75 2.29 -5.57
CA ASN A 174 9.66 3.12 -4.76
C ASN A 174 9.36 4.62 -4.83
N HIS A 175 8.84 5.12 -5.95
CA HIS A 175 8.51 6.54 -6.10
C HIS A 175 7.40 6.98 -5.15
N TYR A 176 6.42 6.10 -4.88
CA TYR A 176 5.35 6.36 -3.91
C TYR A 176 5.91 6.49 -2.49
N PHE A 177 6.82 5.60 -2.08
CA PHE A 177 7.46 5.68 -0.76
C PHE A 177 8.35 6.93 -0.63
N LYS A 178 9.06 7.30 -1.69
CA LYS A 178 9.86 8.54 -1.76
C LYS A 178 9.00 9.80 -1.72
N GLU A 179 7.82 9.79 -2.35
CA GLU A 179 6.84 10.87 -2.19
C GLU A 179 6.35 10.94 -0.74
N GLY A 180 6.08 9.79 -0.13
CA GLY A 180 5.63 9.69 1.27
C GLY A 180 6.62 10.31 2.25
N ILE A 181 7.91 9.99 2.16
CA ILE A 181 8.91 10.56 3.09
C ILE A 181 9.02 12.09 2.99
N CYS A 182 8.78 12.65 1.81
CA CYS A 182 8.80 14.09 1.55
C CYS A 182 7.51 14.80 2.00
N THR A 183 6.37 14.13 1.93
CA THR A 183 5.05 14.79 2.07
C THR A 183 4.30 14.43 3.35
N ASP A 184 4.58 13.29 3.97
CA ASP A 184 3.89 12.79 5.16
C ASP A 184 4.77 12.96 6.41
N GLU A 185 4.73 14.15 7.00
CA GLU A 185 5.55 14.47 8.17
C GLU A 185 5.20 13.61 9.39
N VAL A 186 3.93 13.29 9.55
CA VAL A 186 3.40 12.55 10.71
C VAL A 186 3.91 11.11 10.72
N ASN A 187 3.99 10.47 9.55
CA ASN A 187 4.44 9.09 9.43
C ASN A 187 5.90 8.96 8.97
N ARG A 188 6.62 10.08 8.83
CA ARG A 188 7.97 10.15 8.25
C ARG A 188 8.93 9.10 8.84
N GLU A 189 8.99 8.97 10.16
CA GLU A 189 9.90 8.01 10.80
C GLU A 189 9.58 6.55 10.45
N LYS A 190 8.29 6.17 10.43
CA LYS A 190 7.86 4.83 10.02
C LYS A 190 8.08 4.57 8.53
N ILE A 191 7.98 5.61 7.70
CA ILE A 191 8.29 5.49 6.28
C ILE A 191 9.79 5.21 6.11
N LYS A 192 10.67 5.86 6.88
CA LYS A 192 12.13 5.58 6.82
C LYS A 192 12.47 4.13 7.08
N GLU A 193 11.77 3.49 8.03
CA GLU A 193 12.00 2.09 8.40
C GLU A 193 11.73 1.10 7.26
N ILE A 194 10.86 1.47 6.31
CA ILE A 194 10.49 0.63 5.17
C ILE A 194 11.23 1.04 3.88
N LEU A 195 12.07 2.08 3.90
CA LEU A 195 12.87 2.45 2.73
C LEU A 195 14.03 1.47 2.52
N LEU A 196 14.23 1.10 1.25
CA LEU A 196 15.36 0.29 0.81
C LEU A 196 16.29 1.10 -0.10
N PHE A 197 17.58 0.81 0.01
CA PHE A 197 18.65 1.48 -0.71
C PHE A 197 19.61 0.46 -1.31
N LYS A 198 20.27 0.80 -2.41
CA LYS A 198 21.40 0.01 -2.90
C LYS A 198 22.66 0.58 -2.25
N SER A 199 23.55 -0.26 -1.76
CA SER A 199 24.76 0.20 -1.06
C SER A 199 26.03 -0.24 -1.79
N THR A 200 27.11 0.53 -1.66
CA THR A 200 28.42 0.14 -2.21
C THR A 200 29.00 -1.12 -1.58
N LYS A 201 28.54 -1.51 -0.38
CA LYS A 201 29.01 -2.72 0.34
C LYS A 201 28.04 -3.90 0.31
N SER A 202 26.86 -3.74 -0.31
CA SER A 202 25.84 -4.79 -0.40
C SER A 202 25.48 -5.08 -1.84
N GLU A 203 25.31 -6.35 -2.20
CA GLU A 203 24.75 -6.74 -3.51
C GLU A 203 23.22 -6.69 -3.52
N SER A 204 22.59 -6.78 -2.35
CA SER A 204 21.14 -6.69 -2.17
C SER A 204 20.72 -5.31 -1.68
N TYR A 205 19.41 -5.04 -1.72
CA TYR A 205 18.86 -3.87 -1.05
C TYR A 205 19.21 -3.88 0.44
N THR A 206 19.40 -2.69 1.02
CA THR A 206 19.65 -2.51 2.43
C THR A 206 18.72 -1.48 3.06
N THR A 207 18.40 -1.65 4.34
CA THR A 207 17.69 -0.66 5.16
C THR A 207 18.67 0.30 5.83
N LEU A 208 18.18 1.44 6.32
CA LEU A 208 19.02 2.36 7.10
C LEU A 208 19.53 1.74 8.40
N GLU A 209 18.76 0.84 9.02
CA GLU A 209 19.21 0.15 10.24
C GLU A 209 20.31 -0.87 9.95
N GLU A 210 20.20 -1.59 8.83
CA GLU A 210 21.26 -2.47 8.35
C GLU A 210 22.55 -1.68 8.02
N TYR A 211 22.44 -0.51 7.36
CA TYR A 211 23.57 0.39 7.15
C TYR A 211 24.20 0.81 8.48
N LYS A 212 23.39 1.27 9.45
CA LYS A 212 23.87 1.69 10.77
C LYS A 212 24.61 0.57 11.50
N SER A 213 24.14 -0.67 11.39
CA SER A 213 24.81 -1.84 11.99
C SER A 213 26.21 -2.10 11.44
N ARG A 214 26.51 -1.59 10.22
CA ARG A 214 27.81 -1.70 9.56
C ARG A 214 28.67 -0.43 9.67
N MET A 215 28.16 0.61 10.34
CA MET A 215 28.94 1.83 10.59
C MET A 215 30.08 1.54 11.56
N SER A 216 31.25 2.11 11.27
CA SER A 216 32.36 2.14 12.23
C SER A 216 32.05 3.08 13.40
N ALA A 217 32.74 2.90 14.53
CA ALA A 217 32.54 3.74 15.72
C ALA A 217 32.88 5.22 15.47
N GLU A 218 33.79 5.48 14.54
CA GLU A 218 34.25 6.83 14.16
C GLU A 218 33.29 7.52 13.18
N GLN A 219 32.42 6.75 12.50
CA GLN A 219 31.51 7.28 11.50
C GLN A 219 30.30 7.94 12.15
N LYS A 220 30.15 9.25 11.96
CA LYS A 220 29.07 10.05 12.59
C LYS A 220 27.88 10.35 11.67
N ALA A 221 27.97 10.01 10.39
CA ALA A 221 26.97 10.34 9.39
C ALA A 221 26.74 9.17 8.43
N ILE A 222 25.53 9.12 7.86
CA ILE A 222 25.20 8.26 6.72
C ILE A 222 25.58 9.02 5.46
N TYR A 223 26.43 8.41 4.63
CA TYR A 223 26.84 8.98 3.35
C TYR A 223 26.02 8.39 2.23
N PHE A 224 25.62 9.23 1.28
CA PHE A 224 24.90 8.82 0.09
C PHE A 224 25.44 9.51 -1.16
N MET A 225 25.25 8.86 -2.30
CA MET A 225 25.54 9.40 -3.62
C MET A 225 24.31 9.25 -4.51
N VAL A 226 24.02 10.29 -5.26
CA VAL A 226 22.95 10.28 -6.25
C VAL A 226 23.50 9.75 -7.56
N VAL A 227 23.11 8.53 -7.92
CA VAL A 227 23.62 7.83 -9.11
C VAL A 227 22.53 6.93 -9.72
N PRO A 228 22.61 6.62 -11.03
CA PRO A 228 21.64 5.73 -11.67
C PRO A 228 21.70 4.30 -11.14
N ASP A 229 22.89 3.82 -10.74
CA ASP A 229 23.13 2.51 -10.16
C ASP A 229 24.44 2.46 -9.34
N LYS A 230 24.67 1.32 -8.70
CA LYS A 230 25.84 1.06 -7.84
C LYS A 230 27.17 1.09 -8.61
N THR A 231 27.20 0.65 -9.87
CA THR A 231 28.42 0.60 -10.68
C THR A 231 28.96 2.01 -10.88
N VAL A 232 28.09 2.96 -11.19
CA VAL A 232 28.46 4.38 -11.34
C VAL A 232 28.97 4.97 -10.02
N ALA A 233 28.40 4.58 -8.88
CA ALA A 233 28.95 4.99 -7.59
C ALA A 233 30.38 4.44 -7.39
N LEU A 234 30.60 3.15 -7.64
CA LEU A 234 31.90 2.50 -7.42
C LEU A 234 33.03 3.08 -8.30
N GLU A 235 32.71 3.52 -9.51
CA GLU A 235 33.66 4.14 -10.46
C GLU A 235 33.88 5.64 -10.19
N SER A 236 33.10 6.25 -9.28
CA SER A 236 33.15 7.68 -9.02
C SER A 236 34.44 8.08 -8.30
N PRO A 237 35.16 9.13 -8.74
CA PRO A 237 36.34 9.62 -8.02
C PRO A 237 36.00 10.13 -6.61
N TYR A 238 34.74 10.52 -6.37
CA TYR A 238 34.28 10.92 -5.04
C TYR A 238 34.23 9.76 -4.04
N MET A 239 34.36 8.50 -4.48
CA MET A 239 34.45 7.34 -3.59
C MET A 239 35.84 7.15 -2.96
N GLU A 240 36.91 7.76 -3.50
CA GLU A 240 38.26 7.54 -2.99
C GLU A 240 38.43 7.79 -1.48
N PRO A 241 37.91 8.88 -0.88
CA PRO A 241 38.02 9.10 0.56
C PRO A 241 37.25 8.06 1.37
N PHE A 242 36.06 7.66 0.90
CA PHE A 242 35.23 6.66 1.57
C PHE A 242 35.85 5.27 1.51
N ASN A 243 36.45 4.90 0.38
CA ASN A 243 37.18 3.64 0.24
C ASN A 243 38.40 3.58 1.17
N LYS A 244 39.16 4.69 1.30
CA LYS A 244 40.30 4.79 2.24
C LYS A 244 39.87 4.65 3.70
N LEU A 245 38.70 5.19 4.06
CA LEU A 245 38.13 5.11 5.41
C LEU A 245 37.32 3.82 5.64
N GLY A 246 37.10 3.02 4.59
CA GLY A 246 36.21 1.87 4.63
C GLY A 246 34.76 2.24 4.95
N TYR A 247 34.27 3.41 4.55
CA TYR A 247 32.91 3.86 4.81
C TYR A 247 31.95 3.39 3.71
N GLU A 248 30.75 3.00 4.12
CA GLU A 248 29.67 2.59 3.22
C GLU A 248 28.97 3.83 2.62
N VAL A 249 28.54 3.76 1.36
CA VAL A 249 27.81 4.85 0.71
C VAL A 249 26.53 4.30 0.09
N GLU A 250 25.40 4.90 0.45
CA GLU A 250 24.09 4.57 -0.13
C GLU A 250 23.93 5.17 -1.52
N CYS A 251 23.40 4.39 -2.45
CA CYS A 251 23.12 4.77 -3.83
C CYS A 251 21.65 5.17 -3.95
N VAL A 252 21.41 6.46 -4.13
CA VAL A 252 20.07 7.02 -4.30
C VAL A 252 19.81 7.29 -5.78
N LYS A 253 18.91 6.50 -6.37
CA LYS A 253 18.45 6.72 -7.75
C LYS A 253 17.33 7.77 -7.78
N PHE A 254 17.53 8.86 -8.52
CA PHE A 254 16.43 9.73 -8.93
C PHE A 254 15.58 9.01 -9.98
N VAL A 255 14.27 9.03 -9.75
CA VAL A 255 13.28 8.59 -10.74
C VAL A 255 12.72 9.88 -11.32
N TYR A 256 12.95 10.11 -12.62
CA TYR A 256 12.37 11.21 -13.37
C TYR A 256 10.90 10.94 -13.69
#